data_AF-A0A6L7JGJ4-F1
#
_entry.id   AF-A0A6L7JGJ4-F1
#
_cell.length_a   1.000
_cell.length_b   1.000
_cell.length_c   1.000
_cell.angle_alpha   90.00
_cell.angle_beta   90.00
_cell.angle_gamma   90.00
#
_symmetry.space_group_name_H-M   'P 1'
#
loop_
_entity.id
_entity.type
_entity.pdbx_description
1 polymer ?
#
loop_
_entity_poly.entity_id
_entity_poly.type
_entity_poly.pdbx_seq_one_letter_code
_entity_poly.pdbx_strand_id
1 'polypeptide(L)'
;MYDPTPADKFTFGLWTVGNIGRDPFGDPVRDPIPPERIVEKLAGLGAYGVNLHDNDLVPFDATPRERDRIVSSFKQALSDHGLKVPMSTTNLFTHPEFKE
;
A
#
# COMPACT_ATOMS: atom_id res chain seq x y z
N MET A 1 -24.61 -1.63 16.05
CA MET A 1 -24.11 -1.91 14.68
C MET A 1 -22.67 -1.46 14.65
N TYR A 2 -21.75 -2.30 14.18
CA TYR A 2 -20.30 -2.07 14.25
C TYR A 2 -19.68 -1.86 12.86
N ASP A 3 -20.47 -1.37 11.91
CA ASP A 3 -20.03 -1.12 10.55
C ASP A 3 -19.12 0.12 10.52
N PRO A 4 -17.86 0.00 10.09
CA PRO A 4 -16.94 1.12 10.06
C PRO A 4 -17.32 2.13 8.98
N THR A 5 -17.05 3.40 9.28
CA THR A 5 -17.18 4.50 8.33
C THR A 5 -15.85 5.26 8.23
N PRO A 6 -15.63 6.04 7.16
CA PRO A 6 -14.45 6.91 7.08
C PRO A 6 -14.33 7.92 8.24
N ALA A 7 -15.42 8.23 8.94
CA ALA A 7 -15.40 9.12 10.11
C ALA A 7 -14.62 8.51 11.30
N ASP A 8 -14.52 7.18 11.36
CA ASP A 8 -13.80 6.44 12.40
C ASP A 8 -12.27 6.45 12.19
N LYS A 9 -11.81 6.95 11.03
CA LYS A 9 -10.39 7.15 10.69
C LYS A 9 -9.54 5.87 10.70
N PHE A 10 -10.14 4.71 10.46
CA PHE A 10 -9.38 3.48 10.25
C PHE A 10 -8.51 3.56 9.00
N THR A 11 -7.22 3.25 9.14
CA THR A 11 -6.27 3.22 8.02
C THR A 11 -5.40 1.97 8.06
N PHE A 12 -4.90 1.58 6.89
CA PHE A 12 -4.11 0.37 6.72
C PHE A 12 -2.86 0.65 5.89
N GLY A 13 -1.71 0.08 6.28
CA GLY A 13 -0.53 0.11 5.43
C GLY A 13 -0.71 -0.77 4.19
N LEU A 14 -0.23 -0.36 3.02
CA LEU A 14 -0.26 -1.20 1.80
C LEU A 14 0.38 -2.58 2.06
N TRP A 15 1.48 -2.59 2.81
CA TRP A 15 2.21 -3.80 3.24
C TRP A 15 1.41 -4.76 4.13
N THR A 16 0.25 -4.36 4.66
CA THR A 16 -0.56 -5.21 5.55
C THR A 16 -1.38 -6.20 4.73
N VAL A 17 -2.47 -5.73 4.11
CA VAL A 17 -3.32 -6.55 3.23
C VAL A 17 -2.59 -6.99 1.96
N GLY A 18 -1.53 -6.27 1.54
CA GLY A 18 -0.67 -6.64 0.42
C GLY A 18 0.42 -7.68 0.75
N ASN A 19 0.53 -8.14 1.99
CA ASN A 19 1.53 -9.13 2.37
C ASN A 19 1.29 -10.47 1.64
N ILE A 20 2.27 -10.92 0.86
CA ILE A 20 2.19 -12.17 0.07
C ILE A 20 2.37 -13.46 0.89
N GLY A 21 2.71 -13.34 2.17
CA GLY A 21 2.81 -14.45 3.13
C GLY A 21 4.15 -15.17 3.15
N ARG A 22 5.21 -14.57 2.59
CA ARG A 22 6.58 -15.07 2.76
C ARG A 22 7.00 -14.91 4.22
N ASP A 23 7.66 -15.93 4.75
CA ASP A 23 8.31 -15.88 6.06
C ASP A 23 9.71 -16.50 5.99
N PRO A 24 10.48 -16.60 7.10
CA PRO A 24 11.83 -17.17 7.07
C PRO A 24 11.91 -18.65 6.69
N PHE A 25 10.79 -19.38 6.70
CA PHE A 25 10.71 -20.83 6.52
C PHE A 25 9.85 -21.26 5.32
N GLY A 26 9.20 -20.33 4.62
CA GLY A 26 8.28 -20.62 3.53
C GLY A 26 8.22 -19.55 2.44
N ASP A 27 7.92 -20.02 1.24
CA ASP A 27 7.70 -19.19 0.05
C ASP A 27 6.36 -18.42 0.13
N PRO A 28 6.16 -17.39 -0.71
CA PRO A 28 4.88 -16.70 -0.83
C PRO A 28 3.71 -17.66 -1.08
N VAL A 29 2.57 -17.38 -0.43
CA VAL A 29 1.34 -18.18 -0.54
C VAL A 29 0.17 -17.39 -1.14
N ARG A 30 0.38 -16.13 -1.49
CA ARG A 30 -0.58 -15.24 -2.16
C ARG A 30 0.11 -14.47 -3.27
N ASP A 31 -0.63 -14.18 -4.34
CA ASP A 31 -0.17 -13.28 -5.40
C ASP A 31 -0.08 -11.83 -4.89
N PRO A 32 0.86 -11.01 -5.41
CA PRO A 32 0.89 -9.58 -5.15
C PRO A 32 -0.43 -8.90 -5.54
N ILE A 33 -0.91 -7.99 -4.70
CA ILE A 33 -2.11 -7.19 -4.97
C ILE A 33 -1.68 -5.79 -5.42
N PRO A 34 -2.13 -5.30 -6.59
CA PRO A 34 -1.85 -3.93 -7.02
C PRO A 34 -2.34 -2.89 -5.99
N PRO A 35 -1.58 -1.81 -5.71
CA PRO A 35 -1.98 -0.77 -4.75
C PRO A 35 -3.36 -0.16 -5.04
N GLU A 36 -3.71 0.02 -6.32
CA GLU A 36 -5.01 0.55 -6.73
C GLU A 36 -6.16 -0.39 -6.33
N ARG A 37 -5.95 -1.71 -6.43
CA ARG A 37 -6.93 -2.71 -5.99
C ARG A 37 -7.07 -2.74 -4.47
N ILE A 38 -5.99 -2.50 -3.73
CA ILE A 38 -6.03 -2.36 -2.27
C ILE A 38 -6.89 -1.14 -1.89
N VAL A 39 -6.67 0.00 -2.55
CA VAL A 39 -7.45 1.23 -2.33
C VAL A 39 -8.93 0.98 -2.58
N GLU A 40 -9.30 0.42 -3.74
CA GLU A 40 -10.69 0.08 -4.09
C GLU A 40 -11.34 -0.79 -3.01
N LYS A 41 -10.65 -1.85 -2.57
CA LYS A 41 -11.20 -2.81 -1.61
C LYS A 41 -11.37 -2.23 -0.21
N LEU A 42 -10.36 -1.51 0.28
CA LEU A 42 -10.44 -0.89 1.61
C LEU A 42 -11.50 0.21 1.67
N ALA A 43 -11.70 0.95 0.57
CA ALA A 43 -12.81 1.90 0.44
C ALA A 43 -14.17 1.23 0.58
N GLY A 44 -14.38 0.12 -0.14
CA GLY A 44 -15.61 -0.67 -0.04
C GLY A 44 -15.87 -1.27 1.35
N LEU A 45 -14.85 -1.33 2.21
CA LEU A 45 -14.93 -1.79 3.59
C LEU A 45 -15.04 -0.65 4.61
N GLY A 46 -15.16 0.61 4.18
CA GLY A 46 -15.34 1.76 5.08
C GLY A 46 -14.05 2.37 5.64
N ALA A 47 -12.88 2.01 5.10
CA ALA A 47 -11.62 2.62 5.53
C ALA A 47 -11.54 4.11 5.17
N TYR A 48 -10.84 4.89 6.00
CA TYR A 48 -10.56 6.30 5.75
C TYR A 48 -9.37 6.51 4.82
N GLY A 49 -8.39 5.62 4.85
CA GLY A 49 -7.15 5.81 4.12
C GLY A 49 -6.19 4.65 4.16
N VAL A 50 -5.09 4.82 3.43
CA VAL A 50 -3.96 3.89 3.38
C VAL A 50 -2.66 4.60 3.73
N ASN A 51 -1.68 3.85 4.20
CA ASN A 51 -0.33 4.32 4.45
C ASN A 51 0.66 3.52 3.60
N LEU A 52 1.85 4.04 3.33
CA LEU A 52 2.83 3.36 2.47
C LEU A 52 4.27 3.60 2.92
N HIS A 53 5.12 2.61 2.73
CA HIS A 53 6.53 2.85 2.45
C HIS A 53 6.67 3.31 1.00
N ASP A 54 7.76 4.00 0.70
CA ASP A 54 8.21 4.26 -0.67
C ASP A 54 8.17 3.01 -1.56
N ASN A 55 8.79 1.91 -1.12
CA ASN A 55 8.89 0.69 -1.92
C ASN A 55 7.63 -0.18 -1.96
N ASP A 56 6.61 0.11 -1.14
CA ASP A 56 5.30 -0.55 -1.28
C ASP A 56 4.56 -0.06 -2.53
N LEU A 57 4.80 1.20 -2.91
CA LEU A 57 4.16 1.84 -4.04
C LEU A 57 5.05 1.82 -5.27
N VAL A 58 6.31 2.22 -5.14
CA VAL A 58 7.25 2.38 -6.26
C VAL A 58 8.38 1.36 -6.13
N PRO A 59 8.54 0.41 -7.08
CA PRO A 59 9.65 -0.55 -7.07
C PRO A 59 11.00 0.16 -6.91
N PHE A 60 11.91 -0.44 -6.15
CA PHE A 60 13.20 0.16 -5.80
C PHE A 60 14.04 0.58 -7.02
N ASP A 61 13.94 -0.18 -8.12
CA ASP A 61 14.66 0.00 -9.38
C ASP A 61 13.85 0.75 -10.45
N ALA A 62 12.66 1.26 -10.12
CA ALA A 62 11.81 1.97 -11.08
C ALA A 62 12.51 3.23 -11.62
N THR A 63 12.46 3.41 -12.93
CA THR A 63 12.90 4.65 -13.57
C THR A 63 12.02 5.83 -13.14
N PRO A 64 12.50 7.10 -13.27
CA PRO A 64 11.67 8.27 -12.97
C PRO A 64 10.32 8.27 -13.72
N ARG A 65 10.32 7.81 -14.97
CA ARG A 65 9.09 7.74 -15.79
C ARG A 65 8.11 6.68 -15.27
N GLU A 66 8.60 5.52 -14.83
CA GLU A 66 7.76 4.48 -14.24
C GLU A 66 7.20 4.93 -12.90
N ARG A 67 8.04 5.51 -12.04
CA ARG A 67 7.62 6.14 -10.78
C ARG A 67 6.46 7.11 -11.00
N ASP A 68 6.61 8.05 -11.94
CA ASP A 68 5.59 9.08 -12.17
C ASP A 68 4.27 8.48 -12.66
N ARG A 69 4.33 7.46 -13.53
CA ARG A 69 3.14 6.70 -13.97
C ARG A 69 2.45 5.98 -12.81
N ILE A 70 3.20 5.30 -11.96
CA ILE A 70 2.68 4.55 -10.82
C ILE A 70 2.03 5.51 -9.82
N VAL A 71 2.73 6.59 -9.44
CA VAL A 71 2.21 7.59 -8.50
C VAL A 71 0.96 8.27 -9.07
N SER A 72 0.92 8.56 -10.37
CA SER A 72 -0.28 9.12 -11.01
C SER A 72 -1.46 8.16 -10.94
N SER A 73 -1.24 6.87 -11.19
CA SER A 73 -2.30 5.84 -11.18
C SER A 73 -2.85 5.64 -9.76
N PHE A 74 -1.96 5.59 -8.76
CA PHE A 74 -2.34 5.49 -7.36
C PHE A 74 -3.12 6.72 -6.86
N LYS A 75 -2.69 7.93 -7.25
CA LYS A 75 -3.43 9.16 -6.96
C LYS A 75 -4.84 9.15 -7.57
N GLN A 76 -4.97 8.62 -8.78
CA GLN A 76 -6.27 8.46 -9.42
C GLN A 76 -7.16 7.51 -8.60
N ALA A 77 -6.66 6.34 -8.22
CA ALA A 77 -7.41 5.38 -7.38
C ALA A 77 -7.85 5.99 -6.03
N LEU A 78 -6.97 6.74 -5.36
CA LEU A 78 -7.33 7.46 -4.14
C LEU A 78 -8.47 8.45 -4.36
N SER A 79 -8.42 9.20 -5.47
CA SER A 79 -9.46 10.15 -5.85
C SER A 79 -10.79 9.46 -6.16
N ASP A 80 -10.76 8.39 -6.95
CA ASP A 80 -11.94 7.65 -7.39
C ASP A 80 -12.70 7.01 -6.21
N HIS A 81 -11.95 6.64 -5.16
CA HIS A 81 -12.50 5.94 -3.99
C HIS A 81 -12.55 6.79 -2.71
N GLY A 82 -12.13 8.06 -2.77
CA GLY A 82 -12.19 9.00 -1.64
C GLY A 82 -11.23 8.72 -0.49
N LEU A 83 -10.23 7.85 -0.66
CA LEU A 83 -9.27 7.50 0.38
C LEU A 83 -8.21 8.59 0.58
N LYS A 84 -7.71 8.69 1.81
CA LYS A 84 -6.60 9.57 2.18
C LYS A 84 -5.30 8.80 2.37
N VAL A 85 -4.19 9.54 2.37
CA VAL A 85 -2.87 9.05 2.80
C VAL A 85 -2.40 9.89 3.98
N PRO A 86 -2.80 9.58 5.22
CA PRO A 86 -2.43 10.39 6.38
C PRO A 86 -1.01 10.16 6.88
N MET A 87 -0.36 9.07 6.46
CA MET A 87 1.02 8.76 6.82
C MET A 87 1.76 8.08 5.67
N SER A 88 3.04 8.41 5.55
CA SER A 88 4.03 7.70 4.74
C SER A 88 5.29 7.47 5.55
N THR A 89 6.05 6.45 5.20
CA THR A 89 7.33 6.10 5.81
C THR A 89 8.32 5.64 4.73
N THR A 90 9.54 5.28 5.12
CA THR A 90 10.63 4.88 4.21
C THR A 90 11.08 3.46 4.53
N ASN A 91 11.23 2.60 3.53
CA ASN A 91 11.76 1.25 3.70
C ASN A 91 13.29 1.28 3.76
N LEU A 92 13.82 1.43 4.97
CA LEU A 92 15.26 1.38 5.26
C LEU A 92 15.69 0.04 5.88
N PHE A 93 15.07 -1.07 5.45
CA PHE A 93 15.31 -2.39 6.07
C PHE A 93 15.31 -3.57 5.09
N THR A 94 14.70 -3.45 3.91
CA THR A 94 14.57 -4.59 2.99
C THR A 94 15.79 -4.76 2.08
N HIS A 95 16.34 -3.65 1.57
CA HIS A 95 17.50 -3.72 0.67
C HIS A 95 18.75 -4.16 1.44
N PRO A 96 19.62 -5.06 0.90
CA PRO A 96 20.81 -5.56 1.60
C PRO A 96 21.82 -4.50 2.02
N GLU A 97 21.74 -3.28 1.46
CA GLU A 97 22.55 -2.14 1.88
C GLU A 97 22.23 -1.69 3.32
N PHE A 98 21.01 -1.93 3.81
CA PHE A 98 20.55 -1.55 5.16
C PHE A 98 20.66 -2.70 6.17
N LYS A 99 21.64 -3.60 6.01
CA LYS A 99 21.79 -4.79 6.85
C LYS A 99 22.37 -4.53 8.25
N GLU A 100 22.96 -3.35 8.47
CA GLU A 100 23.56 -2.89 9.74
C GLU A 100 22.71 -1.77 10.35
#